data_AF-A0A068S867-F1
#
_entry.id   AF-A0A068S867-F1
#
_cell.length_a   1.000
_cell.length_b   1.000
_cell.length_c   1.000
_cell.angle_alpha   90.00
_cell.angle_beta   90.00
_cell.angle_gamma   90.00
#
_symmetry.space_group_name_H-M   'P 1'
#
loop_
_entity.id
_entity.type
_entity.pdbx_description
1 polymer ?
#
loop_
_entity_poly.entity_id
_entity_poly.type
_entity_poly.pdbx_seq_one_letter_code
_entity_poly.pdbx_strand_id
1 'polypeptide(L)'
;MDPYLDAPESHSIPDEELDDDTLLQLEQDLAPKASDYYGVLNVSRTATEDEIKDAYKKLCRFFHPDKHNDPNNKKVAEARFQVIQTAYEVLSDPIKRAIYDTYGEEGLNAKWEVGPKYKTSEEIRAEYEKKERLQREQELENLVRSRGEFQLNLNATGVFDPYEPPVFAGFGQPPIAPKRRGPLHALTKTQIQQLFMRHTFESQIGAQTRAIIGGSMLSRNGMGGGNLMGTIRHTVSPKLWGELSTSFLHPRVVTLKSYYSMSTDSFVNTVAQTRTPYAPPILTVTAGRRLYATTTGYVTYRTGEWSLLGWGGDTSRKMDKSSVALGLAGGQKTSSYSVELQTGILSSHIACEYTRKLPNQVQLRLSGALSTAGGITASIGSDHKVSKHTRFGMSLECGLPSGVQVKFRIARLGQKFVLPIILSTEFDLQLAFFGAVVPVSIAVALDQLLLQPRRRKQIKEKIAQLREQHAEYLETRKQEALEGQQLMMEIAARKKRQEEKKQDGLIIVKAWYGCLDNVDFESDELPEEVIDVTVVVQALVNESRVTIPGGHSKTNILGFYDPCLGERKQLRVHYRFQHRLHTATVEDKSPLICPMRSHIV
;
A
#
# COMPACT_ATOMS: atom_id res chain seq x y z
N MET A 1 -15.91 -26.38 22.48
CA MET A 1 -14.99 -25.41 21.85
C MET A 1 -14.29 -24.60 22.93
N ASP A 2 -13.01 -24.31 22.73
CA ASP A 2 -12.26 -23.40 23.58
C ASP A 2 -12.60 -21.96 23.15
N PRO A 3 -13.18 -21.11 24.00
CA PRO A 3 -13.58 -19.75 23.60
C PRO A 3 -12.41 -18.85 23.18
N TYR A 4 -11.17 -19.31 23.37
CA TYR A 4 -9.94 -18.63 22.96
C TYR A 4 -9.42 -19.07 21.58
N LEU A 5 -9.99 -20.12 20.95
CA LEU A 5 -9.57 -20.61 19.63
C LEU A 5 -10.24 -19.85 18.46
N ASP A 6 -11.40 -19.23 18.68
CA ASP A 6 -12.18 -18.50 17.66
C ASP A 6 -12.23 -16.98 17.90
N ALA A 7 -11.32 -16.44 18.72
CA ALA A 7 -11.23 -14.99 18.87
C ALA A 7 -10.89 -14.38 17.49
N PRO A 8 -11.68 -13.43 16.96
CA PRO A 8 -11.28 -12.73 15.76
C PRO A 8 -9.92 -12.12 16.05
N GLU A 9 -8.90 -12.51 15.27
CA GLU A 9 -7.61 -11.82 15.28
C GLU A 9 -7.96 -10.34 15.20
N SER A 10 -7.59 -9.58 16.23
CA SER A 10 -7.65 -8.14 16.11
C SER A 10 -6.88 -7.82 14.84
N HIS A 11 -7.46 -6.99 13.97
CA HIS A 11 -6.68 -6.29 12.97
C HIS A 11 -5.69 -5.43 13.76
N SER A 12 -4.63 -6.07 14.26
CA SER A 12 -3.35 -5.44 14.48
C SER A 12 -3.08 -4.69 13.20
N ILE A 13 -2.78 -3.41 13.31
CA ILE A 13 -2.14 -2.75 12.21
C ILE A 13 -0.81 -3.49 12.11
N PRO A 14 -0.58 -4.32 11.08
CA PRO A 14 0.71 -4.97 10.97
C PRO A 14 1.74 -3.85 10.90
N ASP A 15 2.89 -4.05 11.54
CA ASP A 15 4.07 -3.17 11.39
C ASP A 15 4.49 -3.00 9.90
N GLU A 16 3.86 -3.74 8.99
CA GLU A 16 4.00 -3.66 7.54
C GLU A 16 3.09 -2.58 6.92
N GLU A 17 3.75 -1.46 6.59
CA GLU A 17 3.34 -0.45 5.62
C GLU A 17 2.02 0.29 5.89
N LEU A 18 2.12 1.27 6.80
CA LEU A 18 1.11 2.30 6.98
C LEU A 18 1.16 3.34 5.83
N ASP A 19 0.25 3.19 4.86
CA ASP A 19 -0.06 4.18 3.80
C ASP A 19 -0.94 5.33 4.34
N ASP A 20 -1.08 6.45 3.63
CA ASP A 20 -1.96 7.59 4.01
C ASP A 20 -3.40 7.17 4.37
N ASP A 21 -3.89 6.08 3.76
CA ASP A 21 -5.20 5.51 4.03
C ASP A 21 -5.28 4.86 5.43
N THR A 22 -4.18 4.30 5.93
CA THR A 22 -4.09 3.77 7.31
C THR A 22 -4.06 4.90 8.34
N LEU A 23 -3.48 6.06 8.01
CA LEU A 23 -3.53 7.25 8.86
C LEU A 23 -4.95 7.83 8.93
N LEU A 24 -5.69 7.82 7.82
CA LEU A 24 -7.10 8.23 7.80
C LEU A 24 -7.99 7.24 8.58
N GLN A 25 -7.71 5.93 8.48
CA GLN A 25 -8.39 4.93 9.31
C GLN A 25 -8.07 5.11 10.79
N LEU A 26 -6.80 5.38 11.13
CA LEU A 26 -6.39 5.75 12.48
C LEU A 26 -7.15 7.00 12.96
N GLU A 27 -7.20 8.08 12.18
CA GLU A 27 -7.98 9.29 12.52
C GLU A 27 -9.46 8.97 12.77
N GLN A 28 -10.09 8.08 11.97
CA GLN A 28 -11.47 7.65 12.18
C GLN A 28 -11.66 6.75 13.41
N ASP A 29 -10.69 5.89 13.71
CA ASP A 29 -10.72 5.00 14.87
C ASP A 29 -10.42 5.72 16.18
N LEU A 30 -9.62 6.79 16.12
CA LEU A 30 -9.25 7.69 17.22
C LEU A 30 -10.33 8.75 17.48
N ALA A 31 -11.25 8.98 16.54
CA ALA A 31 -12.35 9.90 16.73
C ALA A 31 -13.27 9.43 17.89
N PRO A 32 -13.84 10.35 18.67
CA PRO A 32 -14.75 10.02 19.75
C PRO A 32 -15.96 9.24 19.22
N LYS A 33 -16.01 7.94 19.49
CA LYS A 33 -17.14 7.07 19.10
C LYS A 33 -18.22 7.09 20.18
N ALA A 34 -19.47 7.02 19.73
CA ALA A 34 -20.61 6.85 20.61
C ALA A 34 -20.53 5.47 21.31
N SER A 35 -21.03 5.40 22.54
CA SER A 35 -20.86 4.23 23.41
C SER A 35 -21.58 3.00 22.85
N ASP A 36 -20.88 1.86 22.72
CA ASP A 36 -21.53 0.62 22.23
C ASP A 36 -22.48 0.06 23.29
N TYR A 37 -23.79 -0.02 23.00
CA TYR A 37 -24.82 -0.50 23.94
C TYR A 37 -24.58 -1.93 24.43
N TYR A 38 -23.99 -2.81 23.62
CA TYR A 38 -23.61 -4.15 24.07
C TYR A 38 -22.50 -4.10 25.14
N GLY A 39 -21.58 -3.15 25.01
CA GLY A 39 -20.52 -2.90 25.99
C GLY A 39 -21.06 -2.29 27.29
N VAL A 40 -22.02 -1.37 27.18
CA VAL A 40 -22.69 -0.78 28.36
C VAL A 40 -23.38 -1.85 29.20
N LEU A 41 -24.08 -2.80 28.57
CA LEU A 41 -24.73 -3.92 29.26
C LEU A 41 -23.77 -5.08 29.60
N ASN A 42 -22.54 -5.04 29.10
CA ASN A 42 -21.54 -6.12 29.21
C ASN A 42 -22.08 -7.47 28.73
N VAL A 43 -22.72 -7.49 27.55
CA VAL A 43 -23.28 -8.69 26.90
C VAL A 43 -22.69 -8.92 25.51
N SER A 44 -22.71 -10.17 25.03
CA SER A 44 -22.30 -10.49 23.66
C SER A 44 -23.27 -9.90 22.63
N ARG A 45 -22.78 -9.60 21.42
CA ARG A 45 -23.66 -9.23 20.29
C ARG A 45 -24.65 -10.34 19.92
N THR A 46 -24.30 -11.59 20.21
CA THR A 46 -25.15 -12.78 20.01
C THR A 46 -26.01 -13.12 21.23
N ALA A 47 -26.09 -12.24 22.25
CA ALA A 47 -26.83 -12.52 23.48
C ALA A 47 -28.34 -12.68 23.23
N THR A 48 -28.95 -13.59 23.97
CA THR A 48 -30.41 -13.81 23.94
C THR A 48 -31.14 -12.68 24.67
N GLU A 49 -32.44 -12.52 24.42
CA GLU A 49 -33.26 -11.52 25.12
C GLU A 49 -33.27 -11.72 26.64
N ASP A 50 -33.25 -12.98 27.10
CA ASP A 50 -33.18 -13.31 28.53
C ASP A 50 -31.85 -12.87 29.15
N GLU A 51 -30.73 -13.08 28.45
CA GLU A 51 -29.41 -12.63 28.90
C GLU A 51 -29.33 -11.09 28.98
N ILE A 52 -29.89 -10.39 28.00
CA ILE A 52 -29.98 -8.92 27.97
C ILE A 52 -30.81 -8.40 29.15
N LYS A 53 -31.97 -9.03 29.40
CA LYS A 53 -32.87 -8.67 30.50
C LYS A 53 -32.24 -8.92 31.87
N ASP A 54 -31.51 -10.00 32.02
CA ASP A 54 -30.82 -10.32 33.27
C ASP A 54 -29.60 -9.43 33.52
N ALA A 55 -28.86 -9.05 32.47
CA ALA A 55 -27.79 -8.07 32.55
C ALA A 55 -28.33 -6.68 32.97
N TYR A 56 -29.43 -6.22 32.33
CA TYR A 56 -30.11 -4.99 32.68
C TYR A 56 -30.55 -4.96 34.15
N LYS A 57 -31.24 -6.02 34.63
CA LYS A 57 -31.65 -6.11 36.05
C LYS A 57 -30.47 -6.05 37.02
N LYS A 58 -29.32 -6.66 36.66
CA LYS A 58 -28.11 -6.62 37.49
C LYS A 58 -27.55 -5.20 37.56
N LEU A 59 -27.40 -4.52 36.42
CA LEU A 59 -26.89 -3.16 36.35
C LEU A 59 -27.83 -2.14 37.02
N CYS A 60 -29.15 -2.27 36.85
CA CYS A 60 -30.12 -1.44 37.56
C CYS A 60 -29.99 -1.57 39.08
N ARG A 61 -29.73 -2.77 39.60
CA ARG A 61 -29.47 -2.97 41.04
C ARG A 61 -28.18 -2.31 41.52
N PHE A 62 -27.23 -2.05 40.63
CA PHE A 62 -25.96 -1.40 40.96
C PHE A 62 -26.06 0.13 40.87
N PHE A 63 -26.74 0.64 39.85
CA PHE A 63 -26.81 2.08 39.54
C PHE A 63 -28.13 2.76 39.94
N HIS A 64 -29.00 2.12 40.74
CA HIS A 64 -30.23 2.76 41.21
C HIS A 64 -29.92 3.96 42.13
N PRO A 65 -30.51 5.16 41.91
CA PRO A 65 -30.21 6.36 42.69
C PRO A 65 -30.48 6.19 44.20
N ASP A 66 -31.52 5.45 44.59
CA ASP A 66 -31.86 5.22 46.01
C ASP A 66 -30.81 4.47 46.83
N LYS A 67 -29.87 3.76 46.19
CA LYS A 67 -28.84 3.00 46.90
C LYS A 67 -27.63 3.84 47.30
N HIS A 68 -27.48 5.01 46.70
CA HIS A 68 -26.34 5.89 46.93
C HIS A 68 -26.77 6.98 47.90
N ASN A 69 -26.05 7.18 49.00
CA ASN A 69 -26.43 8.16 50.02
C ASN A 69 -25.93 9.57 49.68
N ASP A 70 -24.77 9.68 49.06
CA ASP A 70 -24.15 10.97 48.75
C ASP A 70 -24.86 11.67 47.58
N PRO A 71 -25.10 12.99 47.66
CA PRO A 71 -25.81 13.72 46.62
C PRO A 71 -25.05 13.74 45.28
N ASN A 72 -23.72 13.68 45.30
CA ASN A 72 -22.92 13.61 44.07
C ASN A 72 -23.01 12.22 43.42
N ASN A 73 -22.88 11.16 44.21
CA ASN A 73 -23.02 9.77 43.75
C ASN A 73 -24.42 9.49 43.20
N LYS A 74 -25.47 10.08 43.79
CA LYS A 74 -26.85 10.00 43.26
C LYS A 74 -26.96 10.56 41.84
N LYS A 75 -26.38 11.73 41.57
CA LYS A 75 -26.43 12.36 40.24
C LYS A 75 -25.69 11.53 39.19
N VAL A 76 -24.50 11.04 39.51
CA VAL A 76 -23.72 10.16 38.62
C VAL A 76 -24.50 8.85 38.38
N ALA A 77 -25.06 8.25 39.44
CA ALA A 77 -25.84 7.03 39.33
C ALA A 77 -27.07 7.21 38.43
N GLU A 78 -27.78 8.33 38.56
CA GLU A 78 -28.92 8.69 37.71
C GLU A 78 -28.52 8.82 36.23
N ALA A 79 -27.43 9.53 35.94
CA ALA A 79 -26.92 9.67 34.58
C ALA A 79 -26.54 8.30 33.96
N ARG A 80 -25.86 7.44 34.74
CA ARG A 80 -25.52 6.07 34.28
C ARG A 80 -26.74 5.18 34.13
N PHE A 81 -27.70 5.31 35.03
CA PHE A 81 -28.96 4.56 34.96
C PHE A 81 -29.72 4.87 33.67
N GLN A 82 -29.77 6.13 33.25
CA GLN A 82 -30.37 6.53 31.97
C GLN A 82 -29.68 5.84 30.78
N VAL A 83 -28.34 5.82 30.74
CA VAL A 83 -27.58 5.16 29.66
C VAL A 83 -27.81 3.64 29.64
N ILE A 84 -27.93 3.01 30.81
CA ILE A 84 -28.25 1.57 30.92
C ILE A 84 -29.68 1.31 30.43
N GLN A 85 -30.61 2.20 30.76
CA GLN A 85 -32.00 2.10 30.33
C GLN A 85 -32.13 2.26 28.81
N THR A 86 -31.49 3.26 28.20
CA THR A 86 -31.51 3.43 26.74
C THR A 86 -30.90 2.22 26.03
N ALA A 87 -29.78 1.69 26.52
CA ALA A 87 -29.17 0.49 25.98
C ALA A 87 -30.13 -0.72 26.03
N TYR A 88 -30.85 -0.91 27.14
CA TYR A 88 -31.85 -1.96 27.25
C TYR A 88 -33.04 -1.74 26.32
N GLU A 89 -33.59 -0.53 26.22
CA GLU A 89 -34.73 -0.21 25.35
C GLU A 89 -34.43 -0.46 23.86
N VAL A 90 -33.18 -0.23 23.45
CA VAL A 90 -32.72 -0.50 22.08
C VAL A 90 -32.49 -1.99 21.85
N LEU A 91 -31.77 -2.66 22.76
CA LEU A 91 -31.37 -4.05 22.57
C LEU A 91 -32.47 -5.07 22.87
N SER A 92 -33.51 -4.68 23.63
CA SER A 92 -34.67 -5.54 23.94
C SER A 92 -35.70 -5.58 22.82
N ASP A 93 -35.77 -4.54 21.98
CA ASP A 93 -36.66 -4.49 20.82
C ASP A 93 -35.95 -5.08 19.59
N PRO A 94 -36.45 -6.16 18.98
CA PRO A 94 -35.78 -6.82 17.86
C PRO A 94 -35.62 -5.89 16.64
N ILE A 95 -36.53 -4.93 16.43
CA ILE A 95 -36.46 -4.00 15.31
C ILE A 95 -35.37 -2.96 15.56
N LYS A 96 -35.35 -2.35 16.75
CA LYS A 96 -34.33 -1.37 17.12
C LYS A 96 -32.94 -2.01 17.19
N ARG A 97 -32.83 -3.22 17.72
CA ARG A 97 -31.60 -4.00 17.74
C ARG A 97 -31.07 -4.25 16.33
N ALA A 98 -31.92 -4.66 15.39
CA ALA A 98 -31.50 -4.85 14.00
C ALA A 98 -31.01 -3.55 13.33
N ILE A 99 -31.69 -2.43 13.60
CA ILE A 99 -31.28 -1.11 13.11
C ILE A 99 -29.91 -0.72 13.70
N TYR A 100 -29.74 -0.89 15.00
CA TYR A 100 -28.49 -0.61 15.71
C TYR A 100 -27.34 -1.50 15.23
N ASP A 101 -27.58 -2.80 15.02
CA ASP A 101 -26.56 -3.74 14.52
C ASP A 101 -26.10 -3.38 13.10
N THR A 102 -26.99 -2.79 12.29
CA THR A 102 -26.70 -2.43 10.89
C THR A 102 -26.08 -1.04 10.77
N TYR A 103 -26.58 -0.06 11.52
CA TYR A 103 -26.29 1.37 11.33
C TYR A 103 -25.73 2.08 12.57
N GLY A 104 -25.58 1.39 13.70
CA GLY A 104 -25.15 1.96 14.97
C GLY A 104 -26.18 2.90 15.60
N GLU A 105 -25.75 3.71 16.57
CA GLU A 105 -26.61 4.67 17.28
C GLU A 105 -27.24 5.71 16.35
N GLU A 106 -26.56 6.04 15.25
CA GLU A 106 -27.04 6.97 14.23
C GLU A 106 -28.33 6.48 13.57
N GLY A 107 -28.51 5.17 13.43
CA GLY A 107 -29.73 4.56 12.88
C GLY A 107 -30.96 4.71 13.79
N LEU A 108 -30.75 4.91 15.10
CA LEU A 108 -31.83 5.00 16.09
C LEU A 108 -32.37 6.42 16.25
N ASN A 109 -31.50 7.42 16.08
CA ASN A 109 -31.84 8.84 16.21
C ASN A 109 -32.50 9.42 14.95
N ALA A 110 -32.46 8.69 13.84
CA ALA A 110 -33.14 9.08 12.62
C ALA A 110 -34.67 8.86 12.76
N LYS A 111 -35.43 9.93 13.04
CA LYS A 111 -36.81 10.04 12.52
C LYS A 111 -36.67 9.91 11.01
N TRP A 112 -37.27 8.89 10.40
CA TRP A 112 -37.13 8.62 8.97
C TRP A 112 -37.73 9.77 8.14
N GLU A 113 -36.93 10.79 7.89
CA GLU A 113 -36.88 11.47 6.61
C GLU A 113 -35.74 10.79 5.86
N VAL A 114 -36.07 10.12 4.76
CA VAL A 114 -35.09 9.45 3.90
C VAL A 114 -34.22 10.54 3.26
N GLY A 115 -33.14 10.91 3.95
CA GLY A 115 -32.17 11.88 3.51
C GLY A 115 -30.80 11.59 4.14
N PRO A 116 -29.70 11.73 3.39
CA PRO A 116 -28.36 11.48 3.93
C PRO A 116 -28.03 12.49 5.02
N LYS A 117 -27.18 12.09 5.98
CA LYS A 117 -26.57 12.94 7.00
C LYS A 117 -26.13 14.29 6.38
N TYR A 118 -26.80 15.38 6.73
CA TYR A 118 -26.36 16.72 6.31
C TYR A 118 -25.21 17.14 7.22
N LYS A 119 -24.01 17.23 6.63
CA LYS A 119 -22.86 17.89 7.26
C LYS A 119 -23.26 19.33 7.65
N THR A 120 -22.65 19.89 8.69
CA THR A 120 -22.93 21.29 9.08
C THR A 120 -22.57 22.25 7.93
N SER A 121 -23.16 23.45 7.85
CA SER A 121 -22.89 24.38 6.73
C SER A 121 -21.41 24.71 6.58
N GLU A 122 -20.68 24.77 7.70
CA GLU A 122 -19.25 25.00 7.75
C GLU A 122 -18.44 23.78 7.30
N GLU A 123 -18.82 22.56 7.72
CA GLU A 123 -18.20 21.33 7.24
C GLU A 123 -18.49 21.06 5.76
N ILE A 124 -19.71 21.33 5.27
CA ILE A 124 -20.07 21.25 3.86
C ILE A 124 -19.21 22.22 3.06
N ARG A 125 -19.09 23.46 3.52
CA ARG A 125 -18.30 24.49 2.84
C ARG A 125 -16.82 24.13 2.81
N ALA A 126 -16.25 23.70 3.93
CA ALA A 126 -14.87 23.26 4.00
C ALA A 126 -14.60 22.04 3.12
N GLU A 127 -15.53 21.08 3.07
CA GLU A 127 -15.40 19.91 2.21
C GLU A 127 -15.61 20.24 0.74
N TYR A 128 -16.51 21.17 0.41
CA TYR A 128 -16.69 21.70 -0.95
C TYR A 128 -15.43 22.43 -1.40
N GLU A 129 -14.90 23.34 -0.59
CA GLU A 129 -13.66 24.06 -0.88
C GLU A 129 -12.49 23.06 -1.05
N LYS A 130 -12.43 22.00 -0.22
CA LYS A 130 -11.44 20.93 -0.35
C LYS A 130 -11.62 20.11 -1.63
N LYS A 131 -12.85 19.72 -1.98
CA LYS A 131 -13.17 18.97 -3.21
C LYS A 131 -12.95 19.81 -4.46
N GLU A 132 -13.34 21.08 -4.44
CA GLU A 132 -13.14 22.03 -5.53
C GLU A 132 -11.66 22.30 -5.74
N ARG A 133 -10.88 22.47 -4.67
CA ARG A 133 -9.42 22.59 -4.76
C ARG A 133 -8.79 21.33 -5.35
N LEU A 134 -9.18 20.15 -4.87
CA LEU A 134 -8.69 18.87 -5.40
C LEU A 134 -9.09 18.63 -6.86
N GLN A 135 -10.33 18.95 -7.24
CA GLN A 135 -10.80 18.86 -8.62
C GLN A 135 -10.07 19.86 -9.50
N ARG A 136 -9.93 21.11 -9.06
CA ARG A 136 -9.21 22.15 -9.80
C ARG A 136 -7.73 21.79 -9.95
N GLU A 137 -7.08 21.24 -8.91
CA GLU A 137 -5.71 20.71 -9.00
C GLU A 137 -5.62 19.52 -9.97
N GLN A 138 -6.54 18.55 -9.90
CA GLN A 138 -6.60 17.43 -10.84
C GLN A 138 -6.89 17.86 -12.28
N GLU A 139 -7.75 18.87 -12.47
CA GLU A 139 -8.05 19.46 -13.78
C GLU A 139 -6.81 20.18 -14.31
N LEU A 140 -6.16 21.02 -13.51
CA LEU A 140 -4.90 21.69 -13.86
C LEU A 140 -3.79 20.68 -14.21
N GLU A 141 -3.66 19.59 -13.45
CA GLU A 141 -2.74 18.49 -13.76
C GLU A 141 -3.13 17.70 -15.03
N ASN A 142 -4.43 17.58 -15.32
CA ASN A 142 -4.93 16.90 -16.51
C ASN A 142 -4.89 17.78 -17.78
N LEU A 143 -4.94 19.11 -17.64
CA LEU A 143 -4.92 20.06 -18.75
C LEU A 143 -3.59 20.01 -19.52
N VAL A 144 -2.47 19.78 -18.81
CA VAL A 144 -1.16 19.56 -19.42
C VAL A 144 -0.53 18.30 -18.85
N ARG A 145 -0.79 17.17 -19.51
CA ARG A 145 -0.11 15.90 -19.17
C ARG A 145 1.32 15.95 -19.67
N SER A 146 2.20 16.52 -18.86
CA SER A 146 3.64 16.43 -19.08
C SER A 146 4.10 14.99 -18.83
N ARG A 147 4.85 14.43 -19.78
CA ARG A 147 5.50 13.13 -19.61
C ARG A 147 6.96 13.27 -20.00
N GLY A 148 7.82 12.98 -19.03
CA GLY A 148 9.27 13.02 -19.20
C GLY A 148 9.84 11.62 -19.10
N GLU A 149 10.78 11.27 -19.98
CA GLU A 149 11.64 10.10 -19.85
C GLU A 149 13.09 10.57 -19.94
N PHE A 150 13.87 10.28 -18.90
CA PHE A 150 15.30 10.53 -18.85
C PHE A 150 16.00 9.20 -18.66
N GLN A 151 16.92 8.88 -19.55
CA GLN A 151 17.74 7.69 -19.49
C GLN A 151 19.21 8.07 -19.57
N LEU A 152 19.99 7.60 -18.60
CA LEU A 152 21.43 7.84 -18.52
C LEU A 152 22.13 6.48 -18.46
N ASN A 153 22.80 6.10 -19.56
CA ASN A 153 23.53 4.84 -19.67
C ASN A 153 24.97 5.06 -19.20
N LEU A 154 25.33 4.42 -18.09
CA LEU A 154 26.67 4.42 -17.53
C LEU A 154 27.41 3.15 -17.92
N ASN A 155 28.61 3.31 -18.45
CA ASN A 155 29.57 2.23 -18.58
C ASN A 155 30.48 2.24 -17.34
N ALA A 156 30.38 1.21 -16.51
CA ALA A 156 31.19 0.99 -15.33
C ALA A 156 32.17 -0.19 -15.48
N THR A 157 32.39 -0.71 -16.70
CA THR A 157 33.32 -1.82 -16.92
C THR A 157 34.74 -1.51 -16.44
N GLY A 158 35.22 -0.28 -16.64
CA GLY A 158 36.54 0.13 -16.15
C GLY A 158 36.68 0.14 -14.62
N VAL A 159 35.58 0.16 -13.86
CA VAL A 159 35.61 0.07 -12.39
C VAL A 159 36.02 -1.33 -11.93
N PHE A 160 35.62 -2.35 -12.69
CA PHE A 160 35.83 -3.76 -12.38
C PHE A 160 37.01 -4.37 -13.16
N ASP A 161 37.63 -3.62 -14.07
CA ASP A 161 38.82 -4.06 -14.78
C ASP A 161 40.04 -4.07 -13.82
N PRO A 162 40.62 -5.25 -13.52
CA PRO A 162 41.78 -5.35 -12.63
C PRO A 162 43.06 -4.80 -13.29
N TYR A 163 43.08 -4.60 -14.61
CA TYR A 163 44.25 -4.14 -15.33
C TYR A 163 44.30 -2.60 -15.38
N GLU A 164 45.34 -2.02 -14.79
CA GLU A 164 45.72 -0.63 -15.05
C GLU A 164 46.97 -0.61 -15.94
N PRO A 165 46.90 -0.04 -17.15
CA PRO A 165 48.07 0.02 -18.01
C PRO A 165 49.17 0.87 -17.33
N PRO A 166 50.44 0.47 -17.48
CA PRO A 166 51.55 1.26 -16.94
C PRO A 166 51.60 2.66 -17.57
N VAL A 167 51.98 3.65 -16.77
CA VAL A 167 52.10 5.03 -17.26
C VAL A 167 53.41 5.14 -18.05
N PHE A 168 53.32 5.68 -19.27
CA PHE A 168 54.50 5.96 -20.10
C PHE A 168 55.40 6.99 -19.39
N ALA A 169 56.62 6.57 -19.07
CA ALA A 169 57.59 7.37 -18.33
C ALA A 169 58.51 8.23 -19.23
N GLY A 170 58.38 8.12 -20.56
CA GLY A 170 59.31 8.71 -21.53
C GLY A 170 60.12 7.65 -22.27
N PHE A 171 60.71 8.02 -23.41
CA PHE A 171 61.58 7.13 -24.20
C PHE A 171 62.81 6.70 -23.40
N GLY A 172 63.07 5.38 -23.34
CA GLY A 172 64.23 4.81 -22.65
C GLY A 172 64.09 4.61 -21.14
N GLN A 173 62.95 4.96 -20.54
CA GLN A 173 62.67 4.69 -19.13
C GLN A 173 61.73 3.48 -18.95
N PRO A 174 61.91 2.67 -17.89
CA PRO A 174 60.99 1.58 -17.61
C PRO A 174 59.58 2.12 -17.28
N PRO A 175 58.51 1.39 -17.66
CA PRO A 175 57.14 1.78 -17.35
C PRO A 175 56.95 1.98 -15.84
N ILE A 176 56.30 3.07 -15.44
CA ILE A 176 55.99 3.33 -14.03
C ILE A 176 54.78 2.48 -13.64
N ALA A 177 54.95 1.61 -12.64
CA ALA A 177 53.86 0.83 -12.07
C ALA A 177 52.79 1.77 -11.48
N PRO A 178 51.50 1.56 -11.78
CA PRO A 178 50.44 2.41 -11.26
C PRO A 178 50.39 2.30 -9.73
N LYS A 179 50.29 3.45 -9.03
CA LYS A 179 50.08 3.46 -7.58
C LYS A 179 48.68 2.89 -7.30
N ARG A 180 48.57 1.88 -6.42
CA ARG A 180 47.27 1.35 -5.94
C ARG A 180 46.45 2.50 -5.36
N ARG A 181 45.40 2.91 -6.06
CA ARG A 181 44.46 3.95 -5.62
C ARG A 181 43.23 3.30 -4.98
N GLY A 182 42.61 3.98 -4.02
CA GLY A 182 41.44 3.48 -3.29
C GLY A 182 40.17 3.35 -4.16
N PRO A 183 39.08 2.79 -3.60
CA PRO A 183 37.86 2.44 -4.34
C PRO A 183 37.17 3.65 -5.00
N LEU A 184 37.29 4.84 -4.40
CA LEU A 184 36.75 6.08 -4.98
C LEU A 184 37.44 6.47 -6.30
N HIS A 185 38.70 6.06 -6.52
CA HIS A 185 39.36 6.28 -7.79
C HIS A 185 38.80 5.39 -8.89
N ALA A 186 38.40 4.16 -8.56
CA ALA A 186 37.79 3.25 -9.53
C ALA A 186 36.49 3.85 -10.10
N LEU A 187 35.70 4.56 -9.29
CA LEU A 187 34.49 5.26 -9.75
C LEU A 187 34.77 6.35 -10.80
N THR A 188 35.98 6.93 -10.84
CA THR A 188 36.36 7.92 -11.87
C THR A 188 36.54 7.30 -13.26
N LYS A 189 36.66 5.97 -13.35
CA LYS A 189 36.74 5.24 -14.63
C LYS A 189 35.37 5.03 -15.28
N THR A 190 34.28 5.44 -14.61
CA THR A 190 32.94 5.37 -15.18
C THR A 190 32.79 6.37 -16.33
N GLN A 191 32.12 5.97 -17.41
CA GLN A 191 31.89 6.81 -18.58
C GLN A 191 30.40 6.87 -18.90
N ILE A 192 29.92 8.07 -19.25
CA ILE A 192 28.55 8.23 -19.77
C ILE A 192 28.56 7.81 -21.23
N GLN A 193 27.98 6.65 -21.54
CA GLN A 193 27.94 6.12 -22.89
C GLN A 193 26.85 6.81 -23.73
N GLN A 194 25.69 7.03 -23.12
CA GLN A 194 24.53 7.62 -23.80
C GLN A 194 23.61 8.33 -22.81
N LEU A 195 23.13 9.50 -23.20
CA LEU A 195 22.08 10.25 -22.53
C LEU A 195 20.89 10.38 -23.48
N PHE A 196 19.72 9.95 -23.04
CA PHE A 196 18.47 10.05 -23.78
C PHE A 196 17.45 10.82 -22.93
N MET A 197 16.82 11.83 -23.52
CA MET A 197 15.76 12.59 -22.88
C MET A 197 14.59 12.71 -23.84
N ARG A 198 13.38 12.48 -23.37
CA ARG A 198 12.15 12.71 -24.12
C ARG A 198 11.17 13.44 -23.24
N HIS A 199 10.62 14.55 -23.70
CA HIS A 199 9.59 15.29 -22.99
C HIS A 199 8.42 15.58 -23.92
N THR A 200 7.21 15.19 -23.53
CA THR A 200 6.00 15.36 -24.34
C THR A 200 4.92 16.04 -23.52
N PHE A 201 4.21 16.96 -24.16
CA PHE A 201 3.01 17.61 -23.65
C PHE A 201 1.82 17.14 -24.49
N GLU A 202 0.81 16.57 -23.85
CA GLU A 202 -0.47 16.22 -24.48
C GLU A 202 -1.50 17.29 -24.14
N SER A 203 -2.17 17.83 -25.15
CA SER A 203 -3.27 18.78 -25.03
C SER A 203 -4.47 18.32 -25.87
N GLN A 204 -5.68 18.49 -25.34
CA GLN A 204 -6.92 18.16 -26.04
C GLN A 204 -7.39 19.38 -26.82
N ILE A 205 -7.42 19.29 -28.15
CA ILE A 205 -7.91 20.37 -29.03
C ILE A 205 -9.43 20.26 -29.21
N GLY A 206 -9.99 19.05 -29.13
CA GLY A 206 -11.43 18.81 -29.15
C GLY A 206 -11.76 17.43 -28.59
N ALA A 207 -13.05 17.07 -28.58
CA ALA A 207 -13.52 15.81 -27.96
C ALA A 207 -12.87 14.54 -28.57
N GLN A 208 -12.51 14.59 -29.86
CA GLN A 208 -11.97 13.45 -30.61
C GLN A 208 -10.52 13.65 -31.08
N THR A 209 -9.93 14.83 -30.83
CA THR A 209 -8.61 15.20 -31.36
C THR A 209 -7.68 15.64 -30.25
N ARG A 210 -6.49 15.05 -30.22
CA ARG A 210 -5.42 15.40 -29.29
C ARG A 210 -4.17 15.78 -30.05
N ALA A 211 -3.53 16.84 -29.61
CA ALA A 211 -2.20 17.19 -30.08
C ALA A 211 -1.18 16.85 -29.01
N ILE A 212 -0.09 16.21 -29.44
CA ILE A 212 1.05 15.90 -28.60
C ILE A 212 2.25 16.59 -29.22
N ILE A 213 2.91 17.44 -28.45
CA ILE A 213 4.13 18.13 -28.87
C ILE A 213 5.23 17.68 -27.92
N GLY A 214 6.38 17.25 -28.45
CA GLY A 214 7.48 16.87 -27.59
C GLY A 214 8.84 16.97 -28.24
N GLY A 215 9.84 17.13 -27.40
CA GLY A 215 11.24 17.04 -27.79
C GLY A 215 11.81 15.66 -27.43
N SER A 216 12.67 15.14 -28.28
CA SER A 216 13.58 14.05 -27.91
C SER A 216 15.02 14.49 -28.15
N MET A 217 15.92 14.08 -27.27
CA MET A 217 17.35 14.33 -27.36
C MET A 217 18.07 13.01 -27.13
N LEU A 218 19.09 12.78 -27.94
CA LEU A 218 20.00 11.65 -27.81
C LEU A 218 21.42 12.17 -27.93
N SER A 219 22.23 11.98 -26.89
CA SER A 219 23.68 12.20 -26.91
C SER A 219 24.39 10.88 -26.70
N ARG A 220 25.33 10.53 -27.58
CA ARG A 220 26.12 9.31 -27.50
C ARG A 220 27.57 9.66 -27.78
N ASN A 221 28.47 9.29 -26.87
CA ASN A 221 29.92 9.55 -26.99
C ASN A 221 30.26 11.02 -27.33
N GLY A 222 29.59 11.97 -26.69
CA GLY A 222 29.85 13.42 -26.88
C GLY A 222 29.20 14.04 -28.13
N MET A 223 28.64 13.26 -29.05
CA MET A 223 27.83 13.76 -30.15
C MET A 223 26.34 13.64 -29.80
N GLY A 224 25.63 14.77 -29.83
CA GLY A 224 24.22 14.82 -29.51
C GLY A 224 23.37 15.45 -30.59
N GLY A 225 22.16 14.95 -30.74
CA GLY A 225 21.13 15.49 -31.62
C GLY A 225 19.81 15.57 -30.87
N GLY A 226 19.06 16.65 -31.11
CA GLY A 226 17.70 16.83 -30.66
C GLY A 226 16.73 16.83 -31.82
N ASN A 227 15.52 16.36 -31.61
CA ASN A 227 14.42 16.51 -32.54
C ASN A 227 13.16 16.99 -31.82
N LEU A 228 12.33 17.75 -32.53
CA LEU A 228 11.02 18.15 -32.07
C LEU A 228 9.99 17.36 -32.88
N MET A 229 9.03 16.75 -32.21
CA MET A 229 8.00 15.91 -32.79
C MET A 229 6.62 16.48 -32.48
N GLY A 230 5.82 16.66 -33.52
CA GLY A 230 4.40 16.99 -33.41
C GLY A 230 3.57 15.77 -33.82
N THR A 231 2.61 15.39 -32.99
CA THR A 231 1.69 14.28 -33.24
C THR A 231 0.25 14.75 -33.10
N ILE A 232 -0.58 14.45 -34.08
CA ILE A 232 -2.02 14.65 -34.03
C ILE A 232 -2.67 13.28 -33.95
N ARG A 233 -3.39 13.03 -32.87
CA ARG A 233 -4.23 11.84 -32.69
C ARG A 233 -5.67 12.22 -32.93
N HIS A 234 -6.35 11.47 -33.80
CA HIS A 234 -7.75 11.69 -34.10
C HIS A 234 -8.53 10.36 -34.03
N THR A 235 -9.60 10.35 -33.24
CA THR A 235 -10.51 9.21 -33.12
C THR A 235 -11.70 9.41 -34.05
N VAL A 236 -11.67 8.77 -35.22
CA VAL A 236 -12.74 8.87 -36.24
C VAL A 236 -14.01 8.14 -35.77
N SER A 237 -13.84 6.99 -35.13
CA SER A 237 -14.93 6.23 -34.51
C SER A 237 -14.40 5.47 -33.29
N PRO A 238 -15.26 4.89 -32.44
CA PRO A 238 -14.81 4.03 -31.34
C PRO A 238 -13.97 2.83 -31.79
N LYS A 239 -14.11 2.40 -33.05
CA LYS A 239 -13.37 1.27 -33.64
C LYS A 239 -12.13 1.70 -34.43
N LEU A 240 -12.08 2.95 -34.90
CA LEU A 240 -11.02 3.47 -35.77
C LEU A 240 -10.40 4.74 -35.20
N TRP A 241 -9.10 4.71 -34.95
CA TRP A 241 -8.34 5.92 -34.62
C TRP A 241 -7.00 5.95 -35.35
N GLY A 242 -6.53 7.17 -35.62
CA GLY A 242 -5.27 7.44 -36.30
C GLY A 242 -4.38 8.39 -35.52
N GLU A 243 -3.07 8.25 -35.68
CA GLU A 243 -2.03 9.12 -35.16
C GLU A 243 -1.10 9.50 -36.32
N LEU A 244 -1.03 10.79 -36.65
CA LEU A 244 -0.07 11.35 -37.61
C LEU A 244 1.02 12.07 -36.83
N SER A 245 2.27 11.62 -36.95
CA SER A 245 3.43 12.19 -36.28
C SER A 245 4.46 12.68 -37.29
N THR A 246 5.05 13.84 -37.05
CA THR A 246 6.13 14.39 -37.87
C THR A 246 7.25 14.91 -36.98
N SER A 247 8.50 14.65 -37.36
CA SER A 247 9.66 15.29 -36.77
C SER A 247 10.10 16.51 -37.58
N PHE A 248 10.34 17.63 -36.91
CA PHE A 248 10.59 18.92 -37.55
C PHE A 248 12.05 19.13 -37.94
N LEU A 249 12.99 18.59 -37.15
CA LEU A 249 14.43 18.70 -37.40
C LEU A 249 14.95 17.46 -38.16
N HIS A 250 16.08 17.61 -38.85
CA HIS A 250 16.70 16.52 -39.59
C HIS A 250 17.22 15.42 -38.63
N PRO A 251 17.00 14.13 -38.94
CA PRO A 251 16.21 13.60 -40.06
C PRO A 251 14.69 13.79 -39.83
N ARG A 252 14.00 14.25 -40.89
CA ARG A 252 12.54 14.41 -40.89
C ARG A 252 11.91 13.04 -41.15
N VAL A 253 11.03 12.61 -40.27
CA VAL A 253 10.33 11.34 -40.36
C VAL A 253 8.85 11.62 -40.18
N VAL A 254 8.04 11.14 -41.12
CA VAL A 254 6.58 11.14 -41.03
C VAL A 254 6.14 9.73 -40.70
N THR A 255 5.37 9.60 -39.62
CA THR A 255 4.79 8.34 -39.17
C THR A 255 3.28 8.46 -39.15
N LEU A 256 2.59 7.62 -39.91
CA LEU A 256 1.16 7.43 -39.82
C LEU A 256 0.90 6.11 -39.11
N LYS A 257 0.13 6.14 -38.03
CA LYS A 257 -0.33 4.96 -37.30
C LYS A 257 -1.85 4.92 -37.33
N SER A 258 -2.43 3.78 -37.63
CA SER A 258 -3.88 3.58 -37.64
C SER A 258 -4.24 2.29 -36.95
N TYR A 259 -5.22 2.34 -36.06
CA TYR A 259 -5.77 1.18 -35.37
C TYR A 259 -7.22 1.00 -35.76
N TYR A 260 -7.56 -0.22 -36.17
CA TYR A 260 -8.91 -0.61 -36.56
C TYR A 260 -9.33 -1.89 -35.84
N SER A 261 -10.38 -1.81 -35.01
CA SER A 261 -11.05 -2.96 -34.41
C SER A 261 -12.06 -3.52 -35.40
N MET A 262 -11.73 -4.65 -36.03
CA MET A 262 -12.63 -5.36 -36.95
C MET A 262 -13.80 -5.98 -36.17
N SER A 263 -13.52 -6.56 -35.01
CA SER A 263 -14.51 -7.14 -34.09
C SER A 263 -14.10 -6.91 -32.64
N THR A 264 -14.91 -7.36 -31.68
CA THR A 264 -14.59 -7.34 -30.25
C THR A 264 -13.28 -8.08 -29.93
N ASP A 265 -12.95 -9.07 -30.73
CA ASP A 265 -11.81 -9.97 -30.50
C ASP A 265 -10.68 -9.79 -31.52
N SER A 266 -10.91 -9.09 -32.63
CA SER A 266 -9.93 -8.93 -33.72
C SER A 266 -9.60 -7.46 -33.98
N PHE A 267 -8.32 -7.18 -34.14
CA PHE A 267 -7.82 -5.84 -34.43
C PHE A 267 -6.71 -5.85 -35.48
N VAL A 268 -6.56 -4.74 -36.18
CA VAL A 268 -5.47 -4.48 -37.10
C VAL A 268 -4.84 -3.14 -36.74
N ASN A 269 -3.53 -3.14 -36.57
CA ASN A 269 -2.73 -1.94 -36.34
C ASN A 269 -1.75 -1.79 -37.52
N THR A 270 -1.74 -0.64 -38.16
CA THR A 270 -0.85 -0.35 -39.28
C THR A 270 -0.01 0.86 -38.94
N VAL A 271 1.31 0.76 -39.14
CA VAL A 271 2.27 1.85 -38.98
C VAL A 271 3.01 2.02 -40.30
N ALA A 272 2.90 3.21 -40.90
CA ALA A 272 3.62 3.59 -42.11
C ALA A 272 4.64 4.68 -41.76
N GLN A 273 5.92 4.46 -42.05
CA GLN A 273 7.00 5.42 -41.76
C GLN A 273 7.74 5.78 -43.03
N THR A 274 7.90 7.08 -43.30
CA THR A 274 8.72 7.58 -44.41
C THR A 274 9.69 8.66 -43.94
N ARG A 275 10.94 8.59 -44.42
CA ARG A 275 11.99 9.58 -44.15
C ARG A 275 12.10 10.62 -45.26
N THR A 276 11.66 10.26 -46.46
CA THR A 276 11.72 11.10 -47.65
C THR A 276 10.52 10.80 -48.53
N PRO A 277 9.86 11.80 -49.12
CA PRO A 277 8.72 11.57 -50.01
C PRO A 277 9.06 10.71 -51.24
N TYR A 278 10.34 10.69 -51.65
CA TYR A 278 10.84 9.89 -52.76
C TYR A 278 11.02 8.39 -52.45
N ALA A 279 11.03 8.00 -51.17
CA ALA A 279 11.12 6.61 -50.76
C ALA A 279 9.74 6.12 -50.29
N PRO A 280 9.31 4.93 -50.73
CA PRO A 280 8.06 4.37 -50.25
C PRO A 280 8.12 4.13 -48.73
N PRO A 281 6.96 4.20 -48.04
CA PRO A 281 6.92 4.05 -46.60
C PRO A 281 7.20 2.60 -46.21
N ILE A 282 7.94 2.43 -45.11
CA ILE A 282 8.05 1.15 -44.42
C ILE A 282 6.72 0.91 -43.72
N LEU A 283 6.03 -0.14 -44.14
CA LEU A 283 4.75 -0.57 -43.57
C LEU A 283 4.99 -1.70 -42.57
N THR A 284 4.49 -1.51 -41.36
CA THR A 284 4.36 -2.54 -40.32
C THR A 284 2.88 -2.77 -40.05
N VAL A 285 2.38 -3.95 -40.39
CA VAL A 285 0.97 -4.34 -40.20
C VAL A 285 0.92 -5.43 -39.15
N THR A 286 0.25 -5.17 -38.02
CA THR A 286 -0.02 -6.14 -36.96
C THR A 286 -1.49 -6.51 -36.99
N ALA A 287 -1.81 -7.76 -37.33
CA ALA A 287 -3.15 -8.32 -37.23
C ALA A 287 -3.23 -9.23 -36.02
N GLY A 288 -4.14 -8.95 -35.09
CA GLY A 288 -4.32 -9.69 -33.85
C GLY A 288 -5.73 -10.21 -33.67
N ARG A 289 -5.85 -11.36 -33.00
CA ARG A 289 -7.12 -11.96 -32.59
C ARG A 289 -7.01 -12.60 -31.21
N ARG A 290 -8.03 -12.42 -30.39
CA ARG A 290 -8.21 -13.16 -29.14
C ARG A 290 -8.51 -14.63 -29.46
N LEU A 291 -7.60 -15.51 -29.03
CA LEU A 291 -7.70 -16.95 -29.25
C LEU A 291 -8.45 -17.62 -28.09
N TYR A 292 -8.22 -17.15 -26.87
CA TYR A 292 -8.86 -17.63 -25.65
C TYR A 292 -9.26 -16.46 -24.74
N ALA A 293 -10.03 -16.73 -23.69
CA ALA A 293 -10.48 -15.71 -22.74
C ALA A 293 -9.32 -14.85 -22.18
N THR A 294 -8.13 -15.41 -22.02
CA THR A 294 -6.97 -14.70 -21.46
C THR A 294 -5.83 -14.48 -22.45
N THR A 295 -5.95 -14.99 -23.69
CA THR A 295 -4.83 -15.05 -24.64
C THR A 295 -5.19 -14.45 -25.99
N THR A 296 -4.33 -13.56 -26.46
CA THR A 296 -4.38 -12.92 -27.77
C THR A 296 -3.17 -13.33 -28.59
N GLY A 297 -3.42 -13.81 -29.81
CA GLY A 297 -2.38 -14.05 -30.79
C GLY A 297 -2.32 -12.90 -31.79
N TYR A 298 -1.13 -12.57 -32.27
CA TYR A 298 -0.94 -11.55 -33.28
C TYR A 298 0.17 -11.93 -34.26
N VAL A 299 0.04 -11.42 -35.47
CA VAL A 299 1.05 -11.54 -36.53
C VAL A 299 1.43 -10.13 -36.94
N THR A 300 2.72 -9.81 -36.90
CA THR A 300 3.26 -8.54 -37.36
C THR A 300 4.10 -8.76 -38.61
N TYR A 301 3.69 -8.15 -39.71
CA TYR A 301 4.45 -8.13 -40.95
C TYR A 301 5.11 -6.77 -41.15
N ARG A 302 6.44 -6.76 -41.28
CA ARG A 302 7.22 -5.57 -41.62
C ARG A 302 7.76 -5.73 -43.03
N THR A 303 7.37 -4.82 -43.91
CA THR A 303 7.76 -4.81 -45.33
C THR A 303 9.26 -4.59 -45.56
N GLY A 304 9.93 -3.83 -44.69
CA GLY A 304 11.29 -3.35 -44.94
C GLY A 304 11.29 -2.16 -45.92
N GLU A 305 12.45 -1.80 -46.44
CA GLU A 305 12.55 -0.91 -47.60
C GLU A 305 12.18 -1.70 -48.86
N TRP A 306 11.36 -1.12 -49.73
CA TRP A 306 10.93 -1.73 -50.98
C TRP A 306 10.96 -0.68 -52.09
N SER A 307 10.86 -1.12 -53.34
CA SER A 307 10.76 -0.22 -54.49
C SER A 307 9.70 -0.75 -55.44
N LEU A 308 8.87 0.13 -55.98
CA LEU A 308 7.80 -0.24 -56.91
C LEU A 308 7.80 0.74 -58.10
N LEU A 309 7.92 0.21 -59.32
CA LEU A 309 7.77 0.99 -60.57
C LEU A 309 8.62 2.28 -60.60
N GLY A 310 9.87 2.22 -60.12
CA GLY A 310 10.79 3.35 -60.07
C GLY A 310 10.70 4.23 -58.80
N TRP A 311 9.66 4.08 -57.99
CA TRP A 311 9.57 4.71 -56.67
C TRP A 311 10.48 3.97 -55.68
N GLY A 312 11.44 4.66 -55.07
CA GLY A 312 12.42 4.10 -54.14
C GLY A 312 13.84 3.90 -54.68
N GLY A 313 14.08 4.00 -56.00
CA GLY A 313 15.43 3.95 -56.63
C GLY A 313 16.27 2.68 -56.36
N ASP A 314 17.51 2.66 -56.86
CA ASP A 314 18.50 1.59 -56.60
C ASP A 314 19.03 1.65 -55.16
N THR A 315 18.23 1.16 -54.22
CA THR A 315 18.52 1.15 -52.77
C THR A 315 19.27 -0.11 -52.30
N SER A 316 19.83 -0.87 -53.24
CA SER A 316 20.48 -2.19 -53.07
C SER A 316 21.51 -2.31 -51.91
N ARG A 317 22.12 -1.21 -51.45
CA ARG A 317 23.24 -1.27 -50.48
C ARG A 317 22.90 -1.02 -49.00
N LYS A 318 21.69 -0.58 -48.64
CA LYS A 318 21.33 -0.25 -47.24
C LYS A 318 19.87 -0.60 -46.86
N MET A 319 19.30 -1.67 -47.40
CA MET A 319 17.90 -2.01 -47.13
C MET A 319 17.65 -2.48 -45.70
N ASP A 320 16.74 -1.81 -45.00
CA ASP A 320 16.00 -2.39 -43.88
C ASP A 320 15.22 -3.61 -44.42
N LYS A 321 15.41 -4.79 -43.82
CA LYS A 321 14.91 -6.06 -44.38
C LYS A 321 13.50 -6.40 -43.89
N SER A 322 12.76 -7.14 -44.69
CA SER A 322 11.43 -7.63 -44.33
C SER A 322 11.51 -8.66 -43.20
N SER A 323 10.53 -8.65 -42.31
CA SER A 323 10.43 -9.61 -41.20
C SER A 323 8.98 -9.90 -40.85
N VAL A 324 8.73 -11.13 -40.39
CA VAL A 324 7.44 -11.55 -39.86
C VAL A 324 7.63 -11.94 -38.40
N ALA A 325 6.78 -11.43 -37.52
CA ALA A 325 6.73 -11.82 -36.12
C ALA A 325 5.39 -12.47 -35.78
N LEU A 326 5.43 -13.57 -35.07
CA LEU A 326 4.30 -14.30 -34.53
C LEU A 326 4.35 -14.16 -33.01
N GLY A 327 3.31 -13.60 -32.41
CA GLY A 327 3.27 -13.33 -30.99
C GLY A 327 2.02 -13.89 -30.31
N LEU A 328 2.19 -14.31 -29.06
CA LEU A 328 1.12 -14.68 -28.15
C LEU A 328 1.30 -13.85 -26.88
N ALA A 329 0.29 -13.09 -26.50
CA ALA A 329 0.27 -12.34 -25.25
C ALA A 329 -1.01 -12.66 -24.49
N GLY A 330 -0.89 -12.93 -23.20
CA GLY A 330 -2.03 -13.23 -22.36
C GLY A 330 -1.83 -12.81 -20.91
N GLY A 331 -2.93 -12.72 -20.17
CA GLY A 331 -2.86 -12.33 -18.78
C GLY A 331 -4.13 -12.64 -17.99
N GLN A 332 -3.91 -12.87 -16.71
CA GLN A 332 -4.91 -12.91 -15.66
C GLN A 332 -4.72 -11.68 -14.74
N LYS A 333 -5.57 -11.52 -13.72
CA LYS A 333 -5.47 -10.36 -12.80
C LYS A 333 -4.07 -10.20 -12.17
N THR A 334 -3.41 -11.32 -11.87
CA THR A 334 -2.15 -11.40 -11.12
C THR A 334 -0.91 -11.70 -11.97
N SER A 335 -1.06 -12.19 -13.20
CA SER A 335 0.09 -12.56 -14.05
C SER A 335 -0.17 -12.22 -15.51
N SER A 336 0.90 -11.91 -16.25
CA SER A 336 0.86 -11.71 -17.69
C SER A 336 2.08 -12.34 -18.33
N TYR A 337 1.92 -12.85 -19.54
CA TYR A 337 3.00 -13.42 -20.32
C TYR A 337 2.93 -12.93 -21.76
N SER A 338 4.08 -12.87 -22.42
CA SER A 338 4.19 -12.67 -23.85
C SER A 338 5.31 -13.51 -24.43
N VAL A 339 5.05 -14.17 -25.54
CA VAL A 339 6.01 -14.93 -26.33
C VAL A 339 5.97 -14.41 -27.75
N GLU A 340 7.11 -14.08 -28.32
CA GLU A 340 7.25 -13.57 -29.68
C GLU A 340 8.34 -14.33 -30.42
N LEU A 341 8.01 -14.81 -31.62
CA LEU A 341 8.92 -15.43 -32.57
C LEU A 341 8.99 -14.54 -33.81
N GLN A 342 10.12 -13.88 -34.03
CA GLN A 342 10.39 -13.13 -35.24
C GLN A 342 11.33 -13.90 -36.16
N THR A 343 10.99 -13.96 -37.44
CA THR A 343 11.84 -14.45 -38.52
C THR A 343 12.05 -13.34 -39.54
N GLY A 344 13.31 -13.13 -39.95
CA GLY A 344 13.67 -12.09 -40.90
C GLY A 344 15.06 -12.32 -41.47
N ILE A 345 15.32 -11.74 -42.64
CA ILE A 345 16.63 -11.86 -43.28
C ILE A 345 17.63 -11.09 -42.41
N LEU A 346 18.47 -11.79 -41.62
CA LEU A 346 19.43 -11.29 -40.61
C LEU A 346 18.92 -10.95 -39.19
N SER A 347 17.61 -10.96 -38.92
CA SER A 347 17.09 -10.67 -37.58
C SER A 347 15.96 -11.62 -37.19
N SER A 348 16.36 -12.82 -36.76
CA SER A 348 15.46 -13.81 -36.16
C SER A 348 15.64 -13.83 -34.66
N HIS A 349 14.55 -13.81 -33.90
CA HIS A 349 14.59 -13.91 -32.45
C HIS A 349 13.38 -14.64 -31.87
N ILE A 350 13.58 -15.24 -30.71
CA ILE A 350 12.55 -15.77 -29.82
C ILE A 350 12.66 -14.97 -28.53
N ALA A 351 11.59 -14.32 -28.11
CA ALA A 351 11.53 -13.57 -26.87
C ALA A 351 10.36 -14.07 -26.02
N CYS A 352 10.60 -14.23 -24.72
CA CYS A 352 9.61 -14.62 -23.73
C CYS A 352 9.68 -13.63 -22.57
N GLU A 353 8.53 -13.10 -22.15
CA GLU A 353 8.39 -12.25 -20.97
C GLU A 353 7.27 -12.80 -20.09
N TYR A 354 7.52 -12.85 -18.79
CA TYR A 354 6.58 -13.26 -17.77
C TYR A 354 6.61 -12.25 -16.63
N THR A 355 5.45 -11.68 -16.33
CA THR A 355 5.27 -10.73 -15.23
C THR A 355 4.29 -11.30 -14.21
N ARG A 356 4.63 -11.23 -12.93
CA ARG A 356 3.76 -11.66 -11.83
C ARG A 356 3.65 -10.54 -10.79
N LYS A 357 2.42 -10.18 -10.45
CA LYS A 357 2.10 -9.29 -9.34
C LYS A 357 2.11 -10.12 -8.05
N LEU A 358 2.91 -9.69 -7.09
CA LEU A 358 3.02 -10.28 -5.76
C LEU A 358 2.16 -9.46 -4.77
N PRO A 359 1.83 -10.01 -3.58
CA PRO A 359 1.36 -9.20 -2.45
C PRO A 359 2.37 -8.07 -2.15
N ASN A 360 1.90 -6.98 -1.51
CA ASN A 360 2.69 -5.77 -1.19
C ASN A 360 3.05 -4.88 -2.40
N GLN A 361 2.15 -4.81 -3.41
CA GLN A 361 2.28 -3.91 -4.56
C GLN A 361 3.57 -4.09 -5.41
N VAL A 362 4.23 -5.25 -5.30
CA VAL A 362 5.44 -5.60 -6.06
C VAL A 362 5.09 -6.32 -7.37
N GLN A 363 5.78 -5.97 -8.46
CA GLN A 363 5.67 -6.66 -9.75
C GLN A 363 7.01 -7.25 -10.14
N LEU A 364 7.08 -8.58 -10.21
CA LEU A 364 8.25 -9.30 -10.67
C LEU A 364 8.17 -9.52 -12.19
N ARG A 365 9.28 -9.27 -12.90
CA ARG A 365 9.42 -9.45 -14.35
C ARG A 365 10.59 -10.36 -14.65
N LEU A 366 10.33 -11.36 -15.47
CA LEU A 366 11.32 -12.27 -16.03
C LEU A 366 11.22 -12.15 -17.54
N SER A 367 12.35 -11.97 -18.21
CA SER A 367 12.39 -12.05 -19.66
C SER A 367 13.63 -12.77 -20.14
N GLY A 368 13.49 -13.50 -21.23
CA GLY A 368 14.57 -14.18 -21.92
C GLY A 368 14.39 -14.00 -23.41
N ALA A 369 15.48 -13.73 -24.12
CA ALA A 369 15.47 -13.66 -25.57
C ALA A 369 16.68 -14.40 -26.15
N LEU A 370 16.45 -15.11 -27.23
CA LEU A 370 17.45 -15.71 -28.10
C LEU A 370 17.34 -15.04 -29.44
N SER A 371 18.37 -14.32 -29.86
CA SER A 371 18.37 -13.60 -31.13
C SER A 371 19.65 -13.83 -31.91
N THR A 372 19.53 -13.83 -33.23
CA THR A 372 20.68 -13.95 -34.14
C THR A 372 21.58 -12.71 -34.11
N ALA A 373 21.00 -11.52 -33.91
CA ALA A 373 21.73 -10.25 -33.86
C ALA A 373 22.19 -9.86 -32.45
N GLY A 374 21.44 -10.22 -31.40
CA GLY A 374 21.65 -9.82 -30.01
C GLY A 374 21.93 -10.98 -29.06
N GLY A 375 22.23 -12.18 -29.59
CA GLY A 375 22.59 -13.37 -28.81
C GLY A 375 21.54 -13.81 -27.80
N ILE A 376 22.01 -14.45 -26.73
CA ILE A 376 21.19 -14.90 -25.59
C ILE A 376 21.21 -13.82 -24.53
N THR A 377 20.03 -13.38 -24.10
CA THR A 377 19.84 -12.43 -23.00
C THR A 377 18.78 -12.95 -22.03
N ALA A 378 19.04 -12.82 -20.74
CA ALA A 378 18.09 -13.10 -19.66
C ALA A 378 18.06 -11.92 -18.70
N SER A 379 16.88 -11.55 -18.22
CA SER A 379 16.73 -10.46 -17.26
C SER A 379 15.69 -10.79 -16.21
N ILE A 380 15.99 -10.38 -14.99
CA ILE A 380 15.12 -10.46 -13.82
C ILE A 380 14.99 -9.06 -13.24
N GLY A 381 13.77 -8.65 -12.92
CA GLY A 381 13.54 -7.37 -12.31
C GLY A 381 12.31 -7.33 -11.43
N SER A 382 12.27 -6.32 -10.57
CA SER A 382 11.13 -6.00 -9.72
C SER A 382 10.78 -4.52 -9.88
N ASP A 383 9.49 -4.20 -9.93
CA ASP A 383 8.97 -2.86 -9.74
C ASP A 383 8.19 -2.83 -8.42
N HIS A 384 8.62 -2.00 -7.48
CA HIS A 384 8.03 -1.75 -6.18
C HIS A 384 7.28 -0.42 -6.18
N LYS A 385 6.03 -0.39 -5.71
CA LYS A 385 5.31 0.86 -5.48
C LYS A 385 5.68 1.36 -4.09
N VAL A 386 6.52 2.41 -4.02
CA VAL A 386 7.06 2.95 -2.76
C VAL A 386 6.11 4.00 -2.15
N SER A 387 5.33 4.68 -2.98
CA SER A 387 4.32 5.66 -2.58
C SER A 387 3.19 5.69 -3.60
N LYS A 388 2.07 6.37 -3.30
CA LYS A 388 0.92 6.54 -4.21
C LYS A 388 1.31 6.94 -5.62
N HIS A 389 2.30 7.82 -5.75
CA HIS A 389 2.74 8.39 -7.03
C HIS A 389 4.15 7.97 -7.47
N THR A 390 4.87 7.15 -6.68
CA THR A 390 6.26 6.79 -6.94
C THR A 390 6.43 5.28 -7.05
N ARG A 391 7.03 4.83 -8.16
CA ARG A 391 7.46 3.44 -8.35
C ARG A 391 8.96 3.39 -8.53
N PHE A 392 9.60 2.49 -7.81
CA PHE A 392 11.01 2.17 -7.94
C PHE A 392 11.13 0.81 -8.61
N GLY A 393 12.02 0.68 -9.58
CA GLY A 393 12.26 -0.56 -10.30
C GLY A 393 13.73 -0.88 -10.33
N MET A 394 14.06 -2.14 -10.20
CA MET A 394 15.42 -2.65 -10.30
C MET A 394 15.42 -3.91 -11.14
N SER A 395 16.33 -4.01 -12.10
CA SER A 395 16.47 -5.22 -12.92
C SER A 395 17.91 -5.51 -13.24
N LEU A 396 18.29 -6.78 -13.13
CA LEU A 396 19.53 -7.33 -13.65
C LEU A 396 19.26 -7.91 -15.02
N GLU A 397 20.09 -7.57 -16.00
CA GLU A 397 20.10 -8.20 -17.32
C GLU A 397 21.49 -8.74 -17.60
N CYS A 398 21.54 -10.00 -18.01
CA CYS A 398 22.75 -10.72 -18.35
C CYS A 398 22.61 -11.31 -19.75
N GLY A 399 23.63 -11.21 -20.57
CA GLY A 399 23.64 -11.85 -21.87
C GLY A 399 25.04 -12.03 -22.43
N LEU A 400 25.18 -12.93 -23.40
CA LEU A 400 26.48 -13.22 -24.01
C LEU A 400 27.06 -11.99 -24.75
N PRO A 401 26.30 -11.26 -25.59
CA PRO A 401 26.80 -10.04 -26.22
C PRO A 401 26.46 -8.74 -25.46
N SER A 402 25.54 -8.79 -24.50
CA SER A 402 25.16 -7.62 -23.69
C SER A 402 25.89 -7.52 -22.36
N GLY A 403 26.66 -8.55 -21.99
CA GLY A 403 27.41 -8.63 -20.75
C GLY A 403 26.52 -8.65 -19.51
N VAL A 404 26.88 -7.89 -18.49
CA VAL A 404 26.12 -7.77 -17.24
C VAL A 404 25.75 -6.32 -17.02
N GLN A 405 24.46 -6.03 -16.86
CA GLN A 405 23.96 -4.69 -16.61
C GLN A 405 22.89 -4.67 -15.51
N VAL A 406 22.95 -3.67 -14.64
CA VAL A 406 21.93 -3.39 -13.63
C VAL A 406 21.19 -2.13 -14.03
N LYS A 407 19.86 -2.17 -14.07
CA LYS A 407 19.02 -1.04 -14.43
C LYS A 407 18.20 -0.61 -13.24
N PHE A 408 18.32 0.65 -12.87
CA PHE A 408 17.43 1.30 -11.91
C PHE A 408 16.40 2.14 -12.64
N ARG A 409 15.16 2.13 -12.15
CA ARG A 409 14.04 2.87 -12.72
C ARG A 409 13.31 3.59 -11.61
N ILE A 410 13.03 4.87 -11.79
CA ILE A 410 12.19 5.65 -10.89
C ILE A 410 11.11 6.29 -11.74
N ALA A 411 9.85 6.04 -11.41
CA ALA A 411 8.71 6.68 -12.06
C ALA A 411 7.91 7.46 -11.03
N ARG A 412 7.80 8.78 -11.20
CA ARG A 412 7.01 9.66 -10.34
C ARG A 412 6.23 10.67 -11.19
N LEU A 413 4.91 10.76 -10.98
CA LEU A 413 4.05 11.79 -11.58
C LEU A 413 4.25 11.98 -13.11
N GLY A 414 4.36 10.89 -13.86
CA GLY A 414 4.56 10.95 -15.31
C GLY A 414 6.00 11.20 -15.77
N GLN A 415 6.95 11.42 -14.86
CA GLN A 415 8.38 11.46 -15.12
C GLN A 415 9.03 10.10 -14.84
N LYS A 416 9.83 9.59 -15.78
CA LYS A 416 10.51 8.31 -15.70
C LYS A 416 12.02 8.53 -15.83
N PHE A 417 12.76 8.17 -14.80
CA PHE A 417 14.22 8.15 -14.79
C PHE A 417 14.70 6.70 -14.90
N VAL A 418 15.58 6.41 -15.85
CA VAL A 418 16.16 5.09 -16.07
C VAL A 418 17.68 5.21 -16.05
N LEU A 419 18.34 4.42 -15.22
CA LEU A 419 19.79 4.41 -15.04
C LEU A 419 20.33 2.99 -15.27
N PRO A 420 20.62 2.60 -16.52
CA PRO A 420 21.37 1.38 -16.83
C PRO A 420 22.85 1.58 -16.51
N ILE A 421 23.40 0.68 -15.70
CA ILE A 421 24.81 0.60 -15.35
C ILE A 421 25.35 -0.70 -15.92
N ILE A 422 26.22 -0.60 -16.93
CA ILE A 422 26.90 -1.73 -17.53
C ILE A 422 28.10 -2.08 -16.65
N LEU A 423 28.07 -3.25 -16.02
CA LEU A 423 29.13 -3.74 -15.15
C LEU A 423 30.24 -4.41 -15.96
N SER A 424 29.87 -5.16 -17.00
CA SER A 424 30.81 -5.83 -17.91
C SER A 424 30.21 -5.90 -19.31
N THR A 425 31.06 -5.85 -20.34
CA THR A 425 30.68 -6.08 -21.74
C THR A 425 30.61 -7.56 -22.09
N GLU A 426 31.30 -8.40 -21.32
CA GLU A 426 31.29 -9.85 -21.43
C GLU A 426 30.50 -10.45 -20.26
N PHE A 427 29.96 -11.66 -20.46
CA PHE A 427 29.25 -12.34 -19.40
C PHE A 427 30.22 -12.84 -18.33
N ASP A 428 30.14 -12.27 -17.13
CA ASP A 428 30.85 -12.73 -15.94
C ASP A 428 29.85 -13.10 -14.85
N LEU A 429 29.92 -14.35 -14.40
CA LEU A 429 29.04 -14.90 -13.36
C LEU A 429 29.24 -14.19 -12.01
N GLN A 430 30.47 -13.79 -11.66
CA GLN A 430 30.73 -13.13 -10.38
C GLN A 430 30.09 -11.76 -10.34
N LEU A 431 30.27 -10.96 -11.40
CA LEU A 431 29.64 -9.65 -11.53
C LEU A 431 28.12 -9.75 -11.64
N ALA A 432 27.58 -10.80 -12.28
CA ALA A 432 26.14 -11.05 -12.29
C ALA A 432 25.60 -11.36 -10.89
N PHE A 433 26.30 -12.19 -10.11
CA PHE A 433 25.92 -12.52 -8.73
C PHE A 433 25.93 -11.28 -7.83
N PHE A 434 27.04 -10.53 -7.80
CA PHE A 434 27.12 -9.33 -6.97
C PHE A 434 26.20 -8.21 -7.48
N GLY A 435 25.99 -8.11 -8.79
CA GLY A 435 25.02 -7.20 -9.41
C GLY A 435 23.57 -7.50 -9.02
N ALA A 436 23.24 -8.75 -8.66
CA ALA A 436 21.95 -9.10 -8.07
C ALA A 436 21.89 -8.82 -6.56
N VAL A 437 22.88 -9.33 -5.81
CA VAL A 437 22.82 -9.40 -4.35
C VAL A 437 23.05 -8.05 -3.69
N VAL A 438 24.02 -7.26 -4.15
CA VAL A 438 24.40 -6.00 -3.50
C VAL A 438 23.28 -4.94 -3.57
N PRO A 439 22.63 -4.70 -4.72
CA PRO A 439 21.52 -3.74 -4.77
C PRO A 439 20.32 -4.16 -3.92
N VAL A 440 20.02 -5.47 -3.85
CA VAL A 440 18.94 -6.00 -3.01
C VAL A 440 19.27 -5.83 -1.53
N SER A 441 20.49 -6.17 -1.10
CA SER A 441 20.89 -6.03 0.30
C SER A 441 20.92 -4.57 0.75
N ILE A 442 21.38 -3.65 -0.12
CA ILE A 442 21.31 -2.20 0.13
C ILE A 442 19.86 -1.74 0.25
N ALA A 443 18.96 -2.20 -0.63
CA ALA A 443 17.55 -1.82 -0.56
C ALA A 443 16.89 -2.27 0.76
N VAL A 444 17.14 -3.51 1.19
CA VAL A 444 16.62 -4.04 2.47
C VAL A 444 17.22 -3.28 3.67
N ALA A 445 18.53 -3.00 3.64
CA ALA A 445 19.18 -2.25 4.70
C ALA A 445 18.65 -0.81 4.79
N LEU A 446 18.44 -0.13 3.65
CA LEU A 446 17.84 1.21 3.61
C LEU A 446 16.41 1.23 4.15
N ASP A 447 15.62 0.20 3.83
CA ASP A 447 14.26 0.10 4.34
C ASP A 447 14.24 -0.08 5.87
N GLN A 448 14.98 -1.05 6.39
CA GLN A 448 15.01 -1.36 7.82
C GLN A 448 15.68 -0.27 8.67
N LEU A 449 16.79 0.31 8.20
CA LEU A 449 17.60 1.24 9.00
C LEU A 449 17.17 2.70 8.87
N LEU A 450 16.58 3.12 7.75
CA LEU A 450 16.26 4.53 7.51
C LEU A 450 14.76 4.79 7.31
N LEU A 451 14.07 3.99 6.49
CA LEU A 451 12.68 4.24 6.14
C LEU A 451 11.71 3.84 7.26
N GLN A 452 11.82 2.62 7.77
CA GLN A 452 10.98 2.13 8.86
C GLN A 452 11.05 2.99 10.14
N PRO A 453 12.22 3.38 10.69
CA PRO A 453 12.25 4.23 11.88
C PRO A 453 11.67 5.62 11.63
N ARG A 454 11.85 6.18 10.42
CA ARG A 454 11.23 7.45 10.04
C ARG A 454 9.70 7.35 9.97
N ARG A 455 9.16 6.29 9.34
CA ARG A 455 7.71 6.02 9.29
C ARG A 455 7.14 5.87 10.70
N ARG A 456 7.78 5.06 11.56
CA ARG A 456 7.39 4.88 12.97
C ARG A 456 7.38 6.20 13.73
N LYS A 457 8.39 7.05 13.54
CA LYS A 457 8.46 8.38 14.17
C LYS A 457 7.31 9.29 13.73
N GLN A 458 7.02 9.35 12.42
CA GLN A 458 5.92 10.15 11.89
C GLN A 458 4.55 9.70 12.43
N ILE A 459 4.34 8.39 12.56
CA ILE A 459 3.10 7.84 13.12
C ILE A 459 2.98 8.20 14.60
N LYS A 460 4.05 8.06 15.38
CA LYS A 460 4.05 8.45 16.80
C LYS A 460 3.76 9.94 16.97
N GLU A 461 4.37 10.80 16.14
CA GLU A 461 4.10 12.25 16.14
C GLU A 461 2.64 12.54 15.79
N LYS A 462 2.06 11.83 14.81
CA LYS A 462 0.66 12.01 14.40
C LYS A 462 -0.34 11.52 15.46
N ILE A 463 -0.07 10.39 16.11
CA ILE A 463 -0.87 9.91 17.25
C ILE A 463 -0.82 10.92 18.39
N ALA A 464 0.37 11.46 18.71
CA ALA A 464 0.52 12.49 19.74
C ALA A 464 -0.31 13.76 19.41
N GLN A 465 -0.28 14.23 18.16
CA GLN A 465 -1.11 15.35 17.70
C GLN A 465 -2.61 15.07 17.85
N LEU A 466 -3.06 13.85 17.53
CA LEU A 466 -4.48 13.48 17.68
C LEU A 466 -4.89 13.38 19.16
N ARG A 467 -4.00 12.90 20.02
CA ARG A 467 -4.22 12.89 21.48
C ARG A 467 -4.37 14.32 22.03
N GLU A 468 -3.54 15.24 21.57
CA GLU A 468 -3.63 16.65 21.95
C GLU A 468 -4.94 17.29 21.47
N GLN A 469 -5.35 17.02 20.22
CA GLN A 469 -6.62 17.51 19.66
C GLN A 469 -7.85 16.98 20.42
N HIS A 470 -7.76 15.78 20.99
CA HIS A 470 -8.86 15.13 21.72
C HIS A 470 -8.66 15.08 23.23
N ALA A 471 -7.76 15.91 23.80
CA ALA A 471 -7.42 15.87 25.23
C ALA A 471 -8.67 16.07 26.12
N GLU A 472 -9.51 17.05 25.82
CA GLU A 472 -10.76 17.32 26.58
C GLU A 472 -11.73 16.12 26.56
N TYR A 473 -11.83 15.42 25.44
CA TYR A 473 -12.64 14.20 25.33
C TYR A 473 -12.08 13.06 26.19
N LEU A 474 -10.75 12.89 26.22
CA LEU A 474 -10.11 11.87 27.04
C LEU A 474 -10.25 12.17 28.53
N GLU A 475 -10.13 13.44 28.92
CA GLU A 475 -10.32 13.88 30.31
C GLU A 475 -11.75 13.64 30.79
N THR A 476 -12.76 14.02 30.00
CA THR A 476 -14.17 13.76 30.33
C THR A 476 -14.44 12.27 30.49
N ARG A 477 -13.97 11.43 29.55
CA ARG A 477 -14.07 9.96 29.64
C ARG A 477 -13.35 9.37 30.86
N LYS A 478 -12.19 9.92 31.24
CA LYS A 478 -11.44 9.51 32.43
C LYS A 478 -12.22 9.83 33.71
N GLN A 479 -12.76 11.04 33.84
CA GLN A 479 -13.61 11.43 34.98
C GLN A 479 -14.84 10.52 35.08
N GLU A 480 -15.51 10.34 33.95
CA GLU A 480 -16.66 9.45 33.79
C GLU A 480 -16.40 8.02 34.28
N ALA A 481 -15.22 7.47 33.97
CA ALA A 481 -14.82 6.14 34.42
C ALA A 481 -14.52 6.11 35.92
N LEU A 482 -13.78 7.09 36.45
CA LEU A 482 -13.47 7.17 37.88
C LEU A 482 -14.74 7.27 38.73
N GLU A 483 -15.71 8.09 38.32
CA GLU A 483 -17.01 8.17 38.95
C GLU A 483 -17.76 6.83 38.91
N GLY A 484 -17.71 6.14 37.76
CA GLY A 484 -18.27 4.79 37.61
C GLY A 484 -17.63 3.76 38.56
N GLN A 485 -16.31 3.81 38.73
CA GLN A 485 -15.59 2.95 39.68
C GLN A 485 -15.99 3.24 41.12
N GLN A 486 -16.10 4.53 41.48
CA GLN A 486 -16.50 4.96 42.81
C GLN A 486 -17.88 4.43 43.19
N LEU A 487 -18.86 4.49 42.28
CA LEU A 487 -20.20 3.93 42.49
C LEU A 487 -20.20 2.41 42.69
N MET A 488 -19.24 1.70 42.10
CA MET A 488 -19.12 0.25 42.22
C MET A 488 -18.33 -0.21 43.45
N MET A 489 -17.62 0.68 44.16
CA MET A 489 -16.73 0.30 45.28
C MET A 489 -17.45 -0.49 46.38
N GLU A 490 -18.60 -0.01 46.84
CA GLU A 490 -19.35 -0.68 47.92
C GLU A 490 -19.85 -2.06 47.49
N ILE A 491 -20.30 -2.17 46.24
CA ILE A 491 -20.80 -3.40 45.63
C ILE A 491 -19.68 -4.42 45.48
N ALA A 492 -18.53 -3.99 44.96
CA ALA A 492 -17.32 -4.80 44.83
C ALA A 492 -16.86 -5.32 46.20
N ALA A 493 -16.83 -4.46 47.22
CA ALA A 493 -16.46 -4.85 48.59
C ALA A 493 -17.46 -5.85 49.21
N ARG A 494 -18.76 -5.67 48.95
CA ARG A 494 -19.79 -6.64 49.37
C ARG A 494 -19.61 -7.98 48.69
N LYS A 495 -19.42 -8.01 47.37
CA LYS A 495 -19.22 -9.24 46.60
C LYS A 495 -17.94 -9.96 46.99
N LYS A 496 -16.85 -9.22 47.20
CA LYS A 496 -15.58 -9.76 47.72
C LYS A 496 -15.78 -10.50 49.04
N ARG A 497 -16.48 -9.87 50.01
CA ARG A 497 -16.84 -10.51 51.29
C ARG A 497 -17.73 -11.76 51.15
N GLN A 498 -18.59 -11.81 50.13
CA GLN A 498 -19.43 -12.98 49.86
C GLN A 498 -18.62 -14.14 49.29
N GLU A 499 -17.71 -13.85 48.36
CA GLU A 499 -16.83 -14.85 47.74
C GLU A 499 -15.77 -15.35 48.72
N GLU A 500 -15.26 -14.50 49.63
CA GLU A 500 -14.33 -14.93 50.70
C GLU A 500 -14.91 -15.97 51.66
N LYS A 501 -16.25 -16.00 51.83
CA LYS A 501 -16.93 -17.01 52.65
C LYS A 501 -17.07 -18.36 51.95
N LYS A 502 -16.93 -18.39 50.62
CA LYS A 502 -17.01 -19.62 49.83
C LYS A 502 -15.65 -20.28 49.80
N GLN A 503 -15.63 -21.61 49.82
CA GLN A 503 -14.41 -22.39 49.73
C GLN A 503 -13.73 -22.21 48.36
N ASP A 504 -14.54 -22.17 47.28
CA ASP A 504 -14.09 -21.95 45.90
C ASP A 504 -14.51 -20.56 45.39
N GLY A 505 -14.34 -19.53 46.21
CA GLY A 505 -14.64 -18.15 45.82
C GLY A 505 -13.61 -17.58 44.85
N LEU A 506 -14.07 -16.85 43.83
CA LEU A 506 -13.20 -16.09 42.91
C LEU A 506 -13.06 -14.65 43.42
N ILE A 507 -11.83 -14.22 43.71
CA ILE A 507 -11.54 -12.89 44.25
C ILE A 507 -10.50 -12.21 43.37
N ILE A 508 -10.83 -11.06 42.80
CA ILE A 508 -9.91 -10.23 42.05
C ILE A 508 -8.97 -9.51 43.02
N VAL A 509 -7.67 -9.66 42.79
CA VAL A 509 -6.61 -9.04 43.60
C VAL A 509 -6.23 -7.70 43.00
N LYS A 510 -5.88 -7.69 41.70
CA LYS A 510 -5.59 -6.49 40.92
C LYS A 510 -6.04 -6.70 39.47
N ALA A 511 -6.49 -5.65 38.79
CA ALA A 511 -6.79 -5.69 37.37
C ALA A 511 -6.39 -4.38 36.71
N TRP A 512 -5.66 -4.46 35.60
CA TRP A 512 -5.14 -3.31 34.86
C TRP A 512 -5.58 -3.36 33.40
N TYR A 513 -5.95 -2.21 32.87
CA TYR A 513 -6.34 -2.04 31.48
C TYR A 513 -5.56 -0.90 30.82
N GLY A 514 -5.05 -1.10 29.61
CA GLY A 514 -4.25 -0.10 28.90
C GLY A 514 -3.08 -0.71 28.14
N CYS A 515 -2.01 0.06 27.94
CA CYS A 515 -0.79 -0.38 27.28
C CYS A 515 0.10 -1.11 28.31
N LEU A 516 0.17 -2.44 28.23
CA LEU A 516 0.81 -3.28 29.26
C LEU A 516 2.24 -3.75 28.90
N ASP A 517 2.81 -3.29 27.77
CA ASP A 517 4.05 -3.84 27.21
C ASP A 517 5.30 -3.49 28.04
N ASN A 518 5.32 -2.35 28.74
CA ASN A 518 6.47 -1.86 29.53
C ASN A 518 6.09 -1.49 30.97
N VAL A 519 5.14 -2.20 31.57
CA VAL A 519 4.62 -1.85 32.91
C VAL A 519 5.29 -2.70 33.98
N ASP A 520 5.93 -2.03 34.94
CA ASP A 520 6.43 -2.65 36.16
C ASP A 520 5.28 -2.85 37.17
N PHE A 521 4.71 -4.05 37.21
CA PHE A 521 3.54 -4.35 38.06
C PHE A 521 3.84 -4.38 39.58
N GLU A 522 5.10 -4.18 39.97
CA GLU A 522 5.55 -4.12 41.36
C GLU A 522 5.61 -2.69 41.91
N SER A 523 5.60 -1.66 41.06
CA SER A 523 5.52 -0.26 41.51
C SER A 523 4.11 0.11 41.96
N ASP A 524 4.02 0.95 43.00
CA ASP A 524 2.74 1.49 43.48
C ASP A 524 2.19 2.60 42.55
N GLU A 525 3.05 3.23 41.76
CA GLU A 525 2.66 4.21 40.73
C GLU A 525 2.40 3.51 39.40
N LEU A 526 1.19 3.70 38.85
CA LEU A 526 0.81 3.23 37.53
C LEU A 526 1.12 4.29 36.47
N PRO A 527 1.63 3.90 35.28
CA PRO A 527 1.78 4.82 34.16
C PRO A 527 0.45 5.46 33.76
N GLU A 528 0.47 6.68 33.22
CA GLU A 528 -0.74 7.37 32.74
C GLU A 528 -1.51 6.56 31.66
N GLU A 529 -0.79 5.72 30.93
CA GLU A 529 -1.31 4.84 29.87
C GLU A 529 -2.03 3.57 30.40
N VAL A 530 -2.19 3.45 31.72
CA VAL A 530 -2.81 2.31 32.39
C VAL A 530 -3.84 2.78 33.42
N ILE A 531 -5.01 2.13 33.43
CA ILE A 531 -6.05 2.32 34.45
C ILE A 531 -6.18 1.08 35.33
N ASP A 532 -6.29 1.29 36.64
CA ASP A 532 -6.73 0.26 37.58
C ASP A 532 -8.25 0.06 37.46
N VAL A 533 -8.67 -1.16 37.10
CA VAL A 533 -10.07 -1.57 36.93
C VAL A 533 -10.47 -2.66 37.92
N THR A 534 -9.69 -2.86 38.99
CA THR A 534 -9.89 -3.90 40.01
C THR A 534 -11.31 -3.88 40.58
N VAL A 535 -11.81 -2.69 40.91
CA VAL A 535 -13.15 -2.51 41.48
C VAL A 535 -14.24 -2.98 40.53
N VAL A 536 -14.15 -2.61 39.25
CA VAL A 536 -15.13 -2.95 38.23
C VAL A 536 -15.14 -4.44 37.97
N VAL A 537 -13.97 -5.05 37.76
CA VAL A 537 -13.86 -6.49 37.50
C VAL A 537 -14.34 -7.30 38.72
N GLN A 538 -14.05 -6.85 39.95
CA GLN A 538 -14.57 -7.46 41.17
C GLN A 538 -16.10 -7.32 41.29
N ALA A 539 -16.66 -6.19 40.89
CA ALA A 539 -18.11 -5.98 40.87
C ALA A 539 -18.82 -6.89 39.84
N LEU A 540 -18.13 -7.31 38.78
CA LEU A 540 -18.66 -8.23 37.77
C LEU A 540 -18.64 -9.71 38.22
N VAL A 541 -17.94 -10.07 39.30
CA VAL A 541 -17.91 -11.45 39.82
C VAL A 541 -19.32 -11.89 40.22
N ASN A 542 -19.76 -13.03 39.70
CA ASN A 542 -21.00 -13.67 40.12
C ASN A 542 -20.79 -15.18 40.19
N GLU A 543 -21.21 -15.81 41.28
CA GLU A 543 -21.10 -17.27 41.47
C GLU A 543 -19.68 -17.80 41.20
N SER A 544 -18.66 -17.18 41.83
CA SER A 544 -17.25 -17.53 41.63
C SER A 544 -16.75 -17.45 40.17
N ARG A 545 -17.42 -16.69 39.30
CA ARG A 545 -17.04 -16.52 37.88
C ARG A 545 -17.12 -15.07 37.43
N VAL A 546 -16.22 -14.67 36.54
CA VAL A 546 -16.26 -13.39 35.80
C VAL A 546 -16.32 -13.70 34.31
N THR A 547 -17.24 -13.05 33.61
CA THR A 547 -17.39 -13.13 32.16
C THR A 547 -17.49 -11.73 31.58
N ILE A 548 -16.49 -11.36 30.78
CA ILE A 548 -16.51 -10.19 29.92
C ILE A 548 -16.60 -10.72 28.49
N PRO A 549 -17.72 -10.52 27.79
CA PRO A 549 -17.88 -10.97 26.42
C PRO A 549 -16.94 -10.23 25.47
N GLY A 550 -16.60 -10.87 24.35
CA GLY A 550 -15.81 -10.27 23.28
C GLY A 550 -16.68 -9.58 22.22
N GLY A 551 -16.03 -9.00 21.21
CA GLY A 551 -16.70 -8.41 20.05
C GLY A 551 -17.00 -6.91 20.15
N HIS A 552 -16.74 -6.29 21.30
CA HIS A 552 -16.72 -4.85 21.48
C HIS A 552 -15.49 -4.44 22.30
N SER A 553 -15.10 -3.16 22.24
CA SER A 553 -13.99 -2.65 23.04
C SER A 553 -14.37 -2.62 24.53
N LYS A 554 -13.44 -3.01 25.40
CA LYS A 554 -13.65 -2.97 26.86
C LYS A 554 -13.77 -1.54 27.39
N THR A 555 -13.38 -0.53 26.61
CA THR A 555 -13.60 0.89 26.92
C THR A 555 -15.07 1.23 27.13
N ASN A 556 -15.98 0.45 26.54
CA ASN A 556 -17.42 0.68 26.64
C ASN A 556 -18.05 0.10 27.92
N ILE A 557 -17.28 -0.66 28.71
CA ILE A 557 -17.71 -1.17 30.00
C ILE A 557 -17.71 -0.01 31.00
N LEU A 558 -18.77 0.09 31.80
CA LEU A 558 -18.88 1.13 32.82
C LEU A 558 -17.70 1.07 33.81
N GLY A 559 -16.97 2.17 33.94
CA GLY A 559 -15.78 2.27 34.80
C GLY A 559 -14.45 1.98 34.08
N PHE A 560 -14.49 1.68 32.78
CA PHE A 560 -13.33 1.65 31.89
C PHE A 560 -13.29 2.95 31.07
N TYR A 561 -12.10 3.38 30.68
CA TYR A 561 -11.87 4.36 29.62
C TYR A 561 -10.62 3.93 28.84
N ASP A 562 -10.30 4.65 27.77
CA ASP A 562 -9.09 4.41 26.97
C ASP A 562 -7.92 5.29 27.43
N PRO A 563 -6.95 4.76 28.20
CA PRO A 563 -5.78 5.54 28.64
C PRO A 563 -4.67 5.65 27.58
N CYS A 564 -4.71 4.85 26.50
CA CYS A 564 -3.65 4.79 25.49
C CYS A 564 -4.25 4.78 24.07
N LEU A 565 -4.99 5.84 23.77
CA LEU A 565 -5.68 6.03 22.49
C LEU A 565 -4.70 5.85 21.30
N GLY A 566 -4.98 4.89 20.43
CA GLY A 566 -4.15 4.56 19.25
C GLY A 566 -3.08 3.50 19.46
N GLU A 567 -2.91 3.00 20.68
CA GLU A 567 -1.99 1.92 20.99
C GLU A 567 -2.71 0.62 21.34
N ARG A 568 -1.94 -0.46 21.46
CA ARG A 568 -2.47 -1.78 21.77
C ARG A 568 -2.86 -1.84 23.24
N LYS A 569 -4.15 -2.09 23.47
CA LYS A 569 -4.75 -2.24 24.80
C LYS A 569 -4.91 -3.70 25.20
N GLN A 570 -4.59 -4.00 26.44
CA GLN A 570 -4.78 -5.31 27.06
C GLN A 570 -5.41 -5.16 28.43
N LEU A 571 -6.20 -6.15 28.84
CA LEU A 571 -6.72 -6.32 30.19
C LEU A 571 -5.95 -7.46 30.87
N ARG A 572 -5.25 -7.16 31.96
CA ARG A 572 -4.59 -8.16 32.81
C ARG A 572 -5.27 -8.22 34.16
N VAL A 573 -5.71 -9.41 34.55
CA VAL A 573 -6.44 -9.66 35.79
C VAL A 573 -5.68 -10.66 36.64
N HIS A 574 -5.31 -10.26 37.84
CA HIS A 574 -4.80 -11.11 38.90
C HIS A 574 -5.93 -11.48 39.83
N TYR A 575 -6.16 -12.77 40.02
CA TYR A 575 -7.25 -13.24 40.86
C TYR A 575 -6.83 -14.45 41.69
N ARG A 576 -7.50 -14.62 42.84
CA ARG A 576 -7.38 -15.76 43.72
C ARG A 576 -8.58 -16.67 43.52
N PHE A 577 -8.32 -17.95 43.27
CA PHE A 577 -9.33 -19.00 43.15
C PHE A 577 -8.76 -20.27 43.81
N GLN A 578 -9.55 -20.99 44.61
CA GLN A 578 -9.08 -22.19 45.35
C GLN A 578 -7.78 -21.96 46.14
N HIS A 579 -7.66 -20.81 46.80
CA HIS A 579 -6.46 -20.38 47.56
C HIS A 579 -5.16 -20.21 46.74
N ARG A 580 -5.22 -20.32 45.40
CA ARG A 580 -4.08 -20.07 44.50
C ARG A 580 -4.26 -18.75 43.76
N LEU A 581 -3.14 -18.10 43.47
CA LEU A 581 -3.11 -16.85 42.71
C LEU A 581 -2.88 -17.18 41.22
N HIS A 582 -3.73 -16.62 40.37
CA HIS A 582 -3.73 -16.83 38.94
C HIS A 582 -3.72 -15.49 38.21
N THR A 583 -3.22 -15.50 36.97
CA THR A 583 -3.17 -14.33 36.09
C THR A 583 -3.83 -14.67 34.76
N ALA A 584 -4.66 -13.78 34.26
CA ALA A 584 -5.24 -13.85 32.92
C ALA A 584 -4.97 -12.54 32.18
N THR A 585 -4.45 -12.62 30.95
CA THR A 585 -4.21 -11.46 30.08
C THR A 585 -4.94 -11.67 28.76
N VAL A 586 -5.70 -10.65 28.33
CA VAL A 586 -6.59 -10.73 27.17
C VAL A 586 -6.54 -9.40 26.40
N GLU A 587 -6.59 -9.41 25.07
CA GLU A 587 -6.64 -8.18 24.25
C GLU A 587 -7.97 -7.43 24.41
N ASP A 588 -8.03 -6.18 23.96
CA ASP A 588 -9.19 -5.31 24.11
C ASP A 588 -10.53 -5.93 23.66
N LYS A 589 -10.62 -6.51 22.45
CA LYS A 589 -11.88 -7.04 21.90
C LYS A 589 -12.11 -8.53 22.18
N SER A 590 -11.13 -9.24 22.73
CA SER A 590 -11.25 -10.68 23.05
C SER A 590 -12.01 -10.92 24.36
N PRO A 591 -12.77 -12.04 24.47
CA PRO A 591 -13.52 -12.37 25.68
C PRO A 591 -12.60 -12.74 26.85
N LEU A 592 -13.00 -12.41 28.07
CA LEU A 592 -12.35 -12.85 29.31
C LEU A 592 -13.32 -13.71 30.12
N ILE A 593 -12.91 -14.95 30.42
CA ILE A 593 -13.65 -15.84 31.32
C ILE A 593 -12.70 -16.31 32.42
N CYS A 594 -13.00 -15.93 33.66
CA CYS A 594 -12.26 -16.35 34.85
C CYS A 594 -13.17 -17.13 35.81
N PRO A 595 -12.73 -18.24 36.42
CA PRO A 595 -11.40 -18.86 36.25
C PRO A 595 -11.21 -19.48 34.86
N MET A 596 -10.00 -19.35 34.30
CA MET A 596 -9.65 -20.03 33.04
C MET A 596 -9.67 -21.55 33.24
N ARG A 597 -9.95 -22.33 32.18
CA ARG A 597 -9.97 -23.80 32.27
C ARG A 597 -8.66 -24.38 32.81
N SER A 598 -7.52 -23.78 32.47
CA SER A 598 -6.19 -24.15 32.98
C SER A 598 -6.03 -23.95 34.49
N HIS A 599 -6.85 -23.09 35.11
CA HIS A 599 -6.75 -22.70 36.52
C HIS A 599 -7.77 -23.42 37.41
N ILE A 600 -8.57 -24.33 36.83
CA ILE A 600 -9.54 -25.17 37.55
C ILE A 600 -8.90 -26.51 37.97
N VAL A 601 -7.65 -26.77 37.53
CA VAL A 601 -6.92 -28.04 37.71
C VAL A 601 -6.23 -28.15 39.06
#